data_AF-A0A6G2DWI7-F1
#
_entry.id   AF-A0A6G2DWI7-F1
#
_cell.length_a   1.000
_cell.length_b   1.000
_cell.length_c   1.000
_cell.angle_alpha   90.00
_cell.angle_beta   90.00
_cell.angle_gamma   90.00
#
_symmetry.space_group_name_H-M   'P 1'
#
loop_
_entity.id
_entity.type
_entity.pdbx_description
1 polymer ?
#
loop_
_entity_poly.entity_id
_entity_poly.type
_entity_poly.pdbx_seq_one_letter_code
_entity_poly.pdbx_strand_id
1 'polypeptide(L)'
;LKKVETNKAKIMMALTYLNRYYDIKYGDISIKNIMMFKPDFYGKTPSVIDRLINIGSSEKNLKGDRTQDAYREIIAGNTGKSNLRNFLEYNMRLFTEDKDINDWFIHSAKNVYVSEPKTTNTE
;
A
#
# COMPACT_ATOMS: atom_id res chain seq x y z
N LEU A 1 -26.56 1.37 6.29
CA LEU A 1 -27.00 0.86 4.98
C LEU A 1 -26.99 1.93 3.87
N LYS A 2 -27.78 3.01 3.98
CA LYS A 2 -27.90 4.07 2.94
C LYS A 2 -26.55 4.57 2.39
N LYS A 3 -25.58 4.85 3.26
CA LYS A 3 -24.24 5.33 2.86
C LYS A 3 -23.48 4.34 1.96
N VAL A 4 -23.59 3.04 2.23
CA VAL A 4 -22.95 1.99 1.43
C VAL A 4 -23.64 1.90 0.08
N GLU A 5 -24.98 1.83 0.07
CA GLU A 5 -25.77 1.77 -1.16
C GLU A 5 -25.49 2.95 -2.10
N THR A 6 -25.48 4.17 -1.55
CA THR A 6 -25.20 5.40 -2.32
C THR A 6 -23.78 5.43 -2.90
N ASN A 7 -22.81 4.77 -2.26
CA ASN A 7 -21.40 4.84 -2.66
C ASN A 7 -20.83 3.48 -3.14
N LYS A 8 -21.69 2.50 -3.45
CA LYS A 8 -21.28 1.12 -3.75
C LYS A 8 -20.22 1.01 -4.84
N ALA A 9 -20.32 1.81 -5.90
CA ALA A 9 -19.34 1.82 -7.00
C ALA A 9 -17.96 2.29 -6.53
N LYS A 10 -17.91 3.38 -5.74
CA LYS A 10 -16.67 3.91 -5.17
C LYS A 10 -16.03 2.92 -4.19
N ILE A 11 -16.84 2.33 -3.32
CA ILE A 11 -16.38 1.31 -2.37
C ILE A 11 -15.79 0.11 -3.12
N MET A 12 -16.49 -0.40 -4.14
CA MET A 12 -16.01 -1.52 -4.96
C MET A 12 -14.73 -1.17 -5.71
N MET A 13 -14.62 0.03 -6.26
CA MET A 13 -13.41 0.52 -6.92
C MET A 13 -12.21 0.55 -5.97
N ALA A 14 -12.39 1.10 -4.76
CA ALA A 14 -11.35 1.14 -3.74
C ALA A 14 -10.89 -0.27 -3.31
N LEU A 15 -11.84 -1.18 -3.07
CA LEU A 15 -11.53 -2.57 -2.71
C LEU A 15 -10.77 -3.28 -3.84
N THR A 16 -11.20 -3.10 -5.09
CA THR A 16 -10.54 -3.67 -6.27
C THR A 16 -9.12 -3.15 -6.41
N TYR A 17 -8.93 -1.84 -6.31
CA TYR A 17 -7.63 -1.19 -6.41
C TYR A 17 -6.67 -1.66 -5.30
N LEU A 18 -7.12 -1.68 -4.03
CA LEU A 18 -6.33 -2.17 -2.91
C LEU A 18 -5.98 -3.65 -3.07
N ASN A 19 -6.93 -4.49 -3.50
CA ASN A 19 -6.66 -5.90 -3.73
C ASN A 19 -5.63 -6.11 -4.86
N ARG A 20 -5.65 -5.28 -5.90
CA ARG A 20 -4.78 -5.43 -7.07
C ARG A 20 -3.35 -4.94 -6.79
N TYR A 21 -3.19 -3.80 -6.14
CA TYR A 21 -1.89 -3.12 -6.03
C TYR A 21 -1.29 -3.13 -4.63
N TYR A 22 -2.06 -3.47 -3.60
CA TYR A 22 -1.59 -3.51 -2.20
C TYR A 22 -1.62 -4.92 -1.61
N ASP A 23 -1.73 -5.98 -2.41
CA ASP A 23 -1.46 -7.36 -1.96
C ASP A 23 0.05 -7.62 -1.79
N ILE A 24 0.70 -6.70 -1.09
CA ILE A 24 2.13 -6.73 -0.78
C ILE A 24 2.28 -7.56 0.49
N LYS A 25 3.08 -8.61 0.39
CA LYS A 25 3.33 -9.54 1.47
C LYS A 25 4.57 -9.12 2.27
N TYR A 26 4.43 -9.19 3.58
CA TYR A 26 5.47 -9.04 4.58
C TYR A 26 5.49 -10.34 5.37
N GLY A 27 6.32 -11.30 4.93
CA GLY A 27 6.19 -12.69 5.38
C GLY A 27 4.80 -13.26 5.09
N ASP A 28 4.10 -13.68 6.14
CA ASP A 28 2.75 -14.25 6.06
C ASP A 28 1.62 -13.20 6.04
N ILE A 29 1.95 -11.93 6.30
CA ILE A 29 0.96 -10.85 6.39
C ILE A 29 0.84 -10.15 5.04
N SER A 30 -0.39 -9.99 4.53
CA SER A 30 -0.68 -9.10 3.39
C SER A 30 -1.22 -7.76 3.87
N ILE A 31 -0.58 -6.67 3.44
CA ILE A 31 -0.92 -5.32 3.90
C ILE A 31 -2.32 -4.88 3.43
N LYS A 32 -2.86 -5.49 2.35
CA LYS A 32 -4.22 -5.19 1.88
C LYS A 32 -5.27 -5.40 2.96
N ASN A 33 -5.11 -6.43 3.80
CA ASN A 33 -6.08 -6.76 4.84
C ASN A 33 -6.13 -5.66 5.91
N ILE A 34 -4.97 -5.16 6.31
CA ILE A 34 -4.86 -4.01 7.23
C ILE A 34 -5.44 -2.76 6.56
N MET A 35 -5.11 -2.52 5.28
CA MET A 35 -5.60 -1.35 4.55
C MET A 35 -7.11 -1.37 4.30
N MET A 36 -7.73 -2.53 4.16
CA MET A 36 -9.17 -2.65 3.93
C MET A 36 -9.97 -2.61 5.24
N PHE A 37 -9.44 -3.17 6.33
CA PHE A 37 -10.26 -3.49 7.51
C PHE A 37 -9.78 -2.88 8.83
N LYS A 38 -8.53 -2.40 8.92
CA LYS A 38 -7.95 -1.80 10.14
C LYS A 38 -7.47 -0.36 9.88
N PRO A 39 -8.40 0.61 9.77
CA PRO A 39 -8.06 2.00 9.43
C PRO A 39 -7.26 2.69 10.54
N ASP A 40 -7.46 2.24 11.78
CA ASP A 40 -6.80 2.68 13.02
C ASP A 40 -5.35 2.24 13.16
N PHE A 41 -4.90 1.27 12.36
CA PHE A 41 -3.54 0.71 12.45
C PHE A 41 -2.43 1.77 12.38
N TYR A 42 -2.64 2.83 11.61
CA TYR A 42 -1.66 3.93 11.47
C TYR A 42 -1.95 5.13 12.38
N GLY A 43 -2.73 4.94 13.45
CA GLY A 43 -3.03 5.96 14.44
C GLY A 43 -4.06 7.01 14.01
N LYS A 44 -4.63 6.88 12.80
CA LYS A 44 -5.78 7.70 12.35
C LYS A 44 -7.04 6.87 12.41
N THR A 45 -8.14 7.43 12.88
CA THR A 45 -9.41 6.70 13.07
C THR A 45 -10.51 7.10 12.06
N PRO A 46 -10.27 7.15 10.73
CA PRO A 46 -11.39 7.30 9.82
C PRO A 46 -12.25 6.02 9.83
N SER A 47 -13.56 6.18 9.67
CA SER A 47 -14.43 5.01 9.46
C SER A 47 -13.96 4.24 8.22
N VAL A 48 -14.00 2.90 8.28
CA VAL A 48 -13.60 2.02 7.16
C VAL A 48 -14.31 2.43 5.87
N ILE A 49 -15.62 2.65 5.95
CA ILE A 49 -16.45 3.02 4.82
C ILE A 49 -16.06 4.40 4.28
N ASP A 50 -15.77 5.37 5.15
CA ASP A 50 -15.34 6.70 4.72
C ASP A 50 -14.00 6.68 3.99
N ARG A 51 -13.05 5.88 4.49
CA ARG A 51 -11.76 5.69 3.84
C ARG A 51 -11.93 5.06 2.45
N LEU A 52 -12.73 4.00 2.33
CA LEU A 52 -12.99 3.35 1.04
C LEU A 52 -13.69 4.31 0.06
N ILE A 53 -14.64 5.11 0.53
CA ILE A 53 -15.29 6.14 -0.30
C ILE A 53 -14.29 7.20 -0.76
N ASN A 54 -13.41 7.67 0.12
CA ASN A 54 -12.38 8.65 -0.23
C ASN A 54 -11.46 8.10 -1.34
N ILE A 55 -10.94 6.88 -1.15
CA ILE A 55 -10.08 6.22 -2.13
C ILE A 55 -10.81 6.10 -3.48
N GLY A 56 -12.01 5.52 -3.46
CA GLY A 56 -12.81 5.26 -4.64
C GLY A 56 -13.36 6.50 -5.34
N SER A 57 -13.36 7.66 -4.68
CA SER A 57 -13.78 8.93 -5.29
C SER A 57 -12.72 9.54 -6.22
N SER A 58 -11.49 9.02 -6.20
CA SER A 58 -10.38 9.58 -6.98
C SER A 58 -10.07 8.74 -8.22
N GLU A 59 -11.07 8.50 -9.07
CA GLU A 59 -10.99 7.61 -10.24
C GLU A 59 -9.80 7.93 -11.16
N LYS A 60 -9.51 9.21 -11.38
CA LYS A 60 -8.37 9.67 -12.20
C LYS A 60 -7.00 9.21 -11.69
N ASN A 61 -6.91 8.88 -10.41
CA ASN A 61 -5.69 8.47 -9.72
C ASN A 61 -5.62 6.94 -9.56
N LEU A 62 -6.75 6.22 -9.60
CA LEU A 62 -6.80 4.76 -9.45
C LEU A 62 -6.45 4.01 -10.76
N LYS A 63 -5.40 4.47 -11.44
CA LYS A 63 -4.87 3.87 -12.67
C LYS A 63 -3.54 3.16 -12.38
N GLY A 64 -3.26 2.08 -13.10
CA GLY A 64 -2.09 1.24 -12.86
C GLY A 64 -0.75 1.94 -13.10
N ASP A 65 -0.72 2.89 -14.03
CA ASP A 65 0.42 3.75 -14.35
C ASP A 65 0.63 4.89 -13.34
N ARG A 66 -0.32 5.09 -12.40
CA ARG A 66 -0.29 6.20 -11.43
C ARG A 66 -0.21 5.75 -9.98
N THR A 67 0.19 4.51 -9.73
CA THR A 67 0.15 3.90 -8.37
C THR A 67 0.97 4.68 -7.33
N GLN A 68 2.11 5.25 -7.71
CA GLN A 68 2.92 6.11 -6.82
C GLN A 68 2.23 7.44 -6.51
N ASP A 69 1.66 8.10 -7.52
CA ASP A 69 0.89 9.34 -7.32
C ASP A 69 -0.36 9.09 -6.48
N ALA A 70 -1.07 8.01 -6.77
CA ALA A 70 -2.25 7.59 -6.02
C ALA A 70 -1.93 7.36 -4.54
N TYR A 71 -0.77 6.76 -4.24
CA TYR A 71 -0.31 6.66 -2.86
C TYR A 71 -0.18 8.05 -2.23
N ARG A 72 0.59 8.94 -2.86
CA ARG A 72 0.88 10.29 -2.33
C ARG A 72 -0.38 11.10 -2.10
N GLU A 73 -1.31 11.07 -3.05
CA GLU A 73 -2.47 11.96 -3.08
C GLU A 73 -3.66 11.44 -2.25
N ILE A 74 -3.76 10.13 -2.05
CA ILE A 74 -4.97 9.50 -1.47
C ILE A 74 -4.64 8.71 -0.20
N ILE A 75 -3.55 7.94 -0.23
CA ILE A 75 -3.25 6.93 0.81
C ILE A 75 -2.37 7.53 1.92
N ALA A 76 -1.37 8.33 1.57
CA ALA A 76 -0.39 8.92 2.50
C ALA A 76 -1.05 9.65 3.66
N GLY A 77 -2.12 10.39 3.38
CA GLY A 77 -2.91 11.09 4.38
C GLY A 77 -3.50 10.17 5.44
N ASN A 78 -3.81 8.91 5.12
CA ASN A 78 -4.39 7.94 6.06
C ASN A 78 -3.33 7.12 6.82
N THR A 79 -2.12 7.00 6.28
CA THR A 79 -1.03 6.21 6.87
C THR A 79 -0.06 7.05 7.70
N GLY A 80 -0.08 8.38 7.52
CA GLY A 80 0.91 9.29 8.11
C GLY A 80 2.32 9.11 7.54
N LYS A 81 2.47 8.44 6.38
CA LYS A 81 3.77 8.25 5.71
C LYS A 81 3.81 9.09 4.45
N SER A 82 4.83 9.94 4.35
CA SER A 82 4.94 10.99 3.33
C SER A 82 5.09 10.48 1.89
N ASN A 83 5.59 9.25 1.71
CA ASN A 83 5.76 8.63 0.40
C ASN A 83 5.65 7.10 0.48
N LEU A 84 5.54 6.47 -0.69
CA LEU A 84 5.36 5.02 -0.81
C LEU A 84 6.54 4.24 -0.20
N ARG A 85 7.79 4.66 -0.45
CA ARG A 85 8.97 3.97 0.08
C ARG A 85 8.97 3.94 1.61
N ASN A 86 8.70 5.07 2.25
CA ASN A 86 8.61 5.19 3.71
C ASN A 86 7.50 4.30 4.29
N PHE A 87 6.41 4.13 3.56
CA PHE A 87 5.34 3.21 3.93
C PHE A 87 5.75 1.75 3.82
N LEU A 88 6.43 1.38 2.73
CA LEU A 88 6.92 0.02 2.56
C LEU A 88 7.95 -0.31 3.64
N GLU A 89 8.90 0.59 3.89
CA GLU A 89 9.95 0.43 4.90
C GLU A 89 9.36 0.30 6.31
N TYR A 90 8.39 1.15 6.65
CA TYR A 90 7.75 1.09 7.96
C TYR A 90 7.08 -0.26 8.20
N ASN A 91 6.32 -0.77 7.22
CA ASN A 91 5.65 -2.06 7.34
C ASN A 91 6.64 -3.23 7.31
N MET A 92 7.72 -3.14 6.54
CA MET A 92 8.83 -4.11 6.58
C MET A 92 9.39 -4.23 7.99
N ARG A 93 9.77 -3.11 8.62
CA ARG A 93 10.33 -3.11 9.97
C ARG A 93 9.37 -3.64 11.04
N LEU A 94 8.06 -3.55 10.79
CA LEU A 94 7.04 -4.04 11.72
C LEU A 94 6.75 -5.55 11.56
N PHE A 95 6.80 -6.06 10.34
CA PHE A 95 6.25 -7.38 10.01
C PHE A 95 7.31 -8.39 9.56
N THR A 96 8.56 -7.97 9.42
CA THR A 96 9.67 -8.82 8.98
C THR A 96 10.89 -8.55 9.84
N GLU A 97 11.88 -9.44 9.76
CA GLU A 97 13.17 -9.26 10.44
C GLU A 97 14.13 -8.39 9.63
N ASP A 98 13.81 -8.12 8.36
CA ASP A 98 14.63 -7.33 7.45
C ASP A 98 14.89 -5.91 8.00
N LYS A 99 16.13 -5.44 7.82
CA LYS A 99 16.59 -4.12 8.26
C LYS A 99 16.82 -3.15 7.11
N ASP A 100 17.06 -3.70 5.93
CA ASP A 100 17.28 -2.98 4.68
C ASP A 100 16.12 -3.25 3.70
N ILE A 101 15.63 -2.19 3.06
CA ILE A 101 14.48 -2.28 2.16
C ILE A 101 14.82 -2.97 0.83
N ASN A 102 16.08 -2.89 0.39
CA ASN A 102 16.54 -3.54 -0.82
C ASN A 102 16.57 -5.06 -0.64
N ASP A 103 17.15 -5.51 0.47
CA ASP A 103 17.17 -6.93 0.84
C ASP A 103 15.74 -7.47 0.95
N TRP A 104 14.87 -6.76 1.69
CA TRP A 104 13.46 -7.12 1.78
C TRP A 104 12.76 -7.18 0.43
N PHE A 105 13.05 -6.23 -0.47
CA PHE A 105 12.47 -6.21 -1.81
C PHE A 105 12.90 -7.44 -2.62
N ILE A 106 14.17 -7.82 -2.58
CA ILE A 106 14.71 -9.01 -3.24
C ILE A 106 14.05 -10.28 -2.67
N HIS A 107 13.93 -10.39 -1.35
CA HIS A 107 13.28 -11.52 -0.69
C HIS A 107 11.78 -11.62 -1.01
N SER A 108 11.10 -10.47 -1.14
CA SER A 108 9.65 -10.40 -1.28
C SER A 108 9.16 -10.45 -2.73
N ALA A 109 10.00 -10.03 -3.69
CA ALA A 109 9.66 -10.03 -5.11
C ALA A 109 9.48 -11.47 -5.62
N LYS A 110 8.29 -11.76 -6.16
CA LYS A 110 7.98 -13.05 -6.78
C LYS A 110 7.91 -12.91 -8.29
N ASN A 111 8.41 -13.92 -9.00
CA ASN A 111 8.39 -13.98 -10.47
C ASN A 111 9.22 -12.88 -11.15
N VAL A 112 10.25 -12.38 -10.46
CA VAL A 112 11.21 -11.42 -11.01
C VAL A 112 12.61 -11.93 -10.66
N TYR A 113 13.54 -11.79 -11.60
CA TYR A 113 14.96 -12.05 -11.33
C TYR A 113 15.66 -10.71 -11.11
N VAL A 114 16.24 -10.52 -9.92
CA VAL A 114 17.00 -9.32 -9.55
C VAL A 114 18.49 -9.67 -9.56
N SER A 115 19.28 -8.94 -10.34
CA SER A 115 20.73 -9.11 -10.42
C SER A 115 21.40 -7.79 -10.09
N GLU A 116 22.13 -7.76 -8.98
CA GLU A 116 22.90 -6.59 -8.54
C GLU A 116 24.40 -6.82 -8.80
N PRO A 117 24.99 -6.20 -9.84
CA PRO A 117 26.42 -6.32 -10.07
C PRO A 117 27.18 -5.60 -8.96
N LYS A 118 28.09 -6.31 -8.29
CA LYS A 118 29.01 -5.68 -7.34
C LYS A 118 30.04 -4.87 -8.11
N THR A 119 30.13 -3.58 -7.82
CA THR A 119 31.21 -2.73 -8.38
C THR A 119 32.53 -3.12 -7.73
N THR A 120 33.52 -3.49 -8.54
CA THR A 120 34.87 -3.88 -8.08
C THR A 120 35.79 -2.68 -7.84
N ASN A 121 35.29 -1.45 -8.00
CA ASN A 121 36.06 -0.24 -7.71
C ASN A 121 36.01 0.01 -6.20
N THR A 122 37.06 -0.39 -5.49
CA THR A 122 37.43 0.18 -4.19
C THR A 122 37.87 1.62 -4.39
N GLU A 123 37.16 2.58 -3.80
CA GLU A 123 37.69 3.93 -3.54
C GLU A 123 38.83 3.87 -2.52
#